data_AF-A0A2H5N8H3-F1
#
_entry.id   AF-A0A2H5N8H3-F1
#
_cell.length_a   1.000
_cell.length_b   1.000
_cell.length_c   1.000
_cell.angle_alpha   90.00
_cell.angle_beta   90.00
_cell.angle_gamma   90.00
#
_symmetry.space_group_name_H-M   'P 1'
#
loop_
_entity.id
_entity.type
_entity.pdbx_description
1 polymer ?
#
loop_
_entity_poly.entity_id
_entity_poly.type
_entity_poly.pdbx_seq_one_letter_code
_entity_poly.pdbx_strand_id
1 'polypeptide(L)'
;MKEEVAYLLPEDTGGLNMQRRVATMLPRCHQNGTLLMLKPKRYGLEHRENLSGEGEEFIYHSKGHFLNPEQRDWSRYQPWEPTKKECRD
;
A
#
# COMPACT_ATOMS: atom_id res chain seq x y z
N MET A 1 -30.28 -20.99 -4.59
CA MET A 1 -30.73 -21.15 -5.99
C MET A 1 -29.60 -20.65 -6.87
N LYS A 2 -29.08 -21.46 -7.80
CA LYS A 2 -28.01 -21.03 -8.71
C LYS A 2 -28.69 -20.35 -9.90
N GLU A 3 -28.48 -19.06 -10.08
CA GLU A 3 -28.87 -18.39 -11.31
C GLU A 3 -27.77 -18.62 -12.35
N GLU A 4 -28.11 -19.34 -13.41
CA GLU A 4 -27.24 -19.52 -14.58
C GLU A 4 -27.60 -18.44 -15.60
N VAL A 5 -26.73 -17.44 -15.76
CA VAL A 5 -26.88 -16.44 -16.83
C VAL A 5 -25.82 -16.75 -17.89
N ALA A 6 -26.27 -17.25 -19.04
CA ALA A 6 -25.43 -17.54 -20.18
C ALA A 6 -25.08 -16.25 -20.91
N TYR A 7 -23.80 -15.91 -20.99
CA TYR A 7 -23.29 -14.82 -21.83
C TYR A 7 -22.54 -15.41 -23.03
N LEU A 8 -22.83 -14.89 -24.22
CA LEU A 8 -22.10 -15.20 -25.45
C LEU A 8 -20.89 -14.25 -25.54
N LEU A 9 -19.68 -14.76 -25.33
CA LEU A 9 -18.45 -14.05 -25.68
C LEU A 9 -18.01 -14.52 -27.08
N PRO A 10 -17.69 -13.61 -28.01
CA PRO A 10 -17.09 -14.00 -29.28
C PRO A 10 -15.66 -14.49 -29.02
N GLU A 11 -15.28 -15.62 -29.59
CA GLU A 11 -13.85 -15.96 -29.67
C GLU A 11 -13.26 -15.25 -30.89
N ASP A 12 -12.11 -14.60 -30.71
CA ASP A 12 -11.31 -13.95 -31.74
C ASP A 12 -10.68 -15.00 -32.68
N THR A 13 -11.50 -15.81 -33.36
CA THR A 13 -11.09 -16.54 -34.56
C THR A 13 -12.33 -16.80 -35.40
N GLY A 14 -12.29 -16.36 -36.65
CA GLY A 14 -13.40 -16.44 -37.60
C GLY A 14 -13.88 -17.87 -37.88
N GLY A 15 -14.79 -18.37 -37.06
CA GLY A 15 -15.47 -19.65 -37.25
C GLY A 15 -16.74 -19.74 -36.42
N LEU A 16 -17.87 -19.92 -37.11
CA LEU A 16 -19.21 -20.12 -36.54
C LEU A 16 -19.29 -21.45 -35.77
N ASN A 17 -18.87 -21.46 -34.50
CA ASN A 17 -19.19 -22.55 -33.59
C ASN A 17 -19.51 -22.00 -32.19
N MET A 18 -20.79 -21.81 -31.91
CA MET A 18 -21.27 -21.33 -30.61
C MET A 18 -21.46 -22.52 -29.67
N GLN A 19 -20.43 -22.86 -28.90
CA GLN A 19 -20.55 -23.82 -27.80
C GLN A 19 -20.94 -23.08 -26.52
N ARG A 20 -22.00 -23.56 -25.86
CA ARG A 20 -22.52 -23.02 -24.60
C ARG A 20 -21.54 -23.35 -23.46
N ARG A 21 -20.52 -22.53 -23.24
CA ARG A 21 -19.65 -22.66 -22.06
C ARG A 21 -20.42 -22.18 -20.84
N VAL A 22 -20.76 -23.12 -19.95
CA VAL A 22 -21.33 -22.81 -18.63
C VAL A 22 -20.17 -22.38 -17.74
N ALA A 23 -19.81 -21.09 -17.77
CA ALA A 23 -18.86 -20.55 -16.82
C ALA A 23 -19.59 -20.43 -15.48
N THR A 24 -19.25 -21.28 -14.50
CA THR A 24 -19.66 -21.07 -13.12
C THR A 24 -19.02 -19.77 -12.64
N MET A 25 -19.77 -18.66 -12.69
CA MET A 25 -19.36 -17.42 -12.03
C MET A 25 -19.19 -17.73 -10.55
N LEU A 26 -17.95 -17.78 -10.09
CA LEU A 26 -17.66 -17.62 -8.66
C LEU A 26 -18.26 -16.26 -8.25
N PRO A 27 -19.05 -16.21 -7.17
CA PRO A 27 -19.69 -14.97 -6.76
C PRO A 27 -18.60 -13.93 -6.46
N ARG A 28 -18.48 -12.93 -7.34
CA ARG A 28 -17.78 -11.69 -7.02
C ARG A 28 -18.64 -10.92 -6.03
N CYS A 29 -18.52 -11.26 -4.75
CA CYS A 29 -19.18 -10.55 -3.68
C CYS A 29 -18.22 -10.44 -2.49
N HIS A 30 -17.32 -9.46 -2.57
CA HIS A 30 -16.92 -8.76 -1.37
C HIS A 30 -17.52 -7.37 -1.50
N GLN A 31 -18.74 -7.18 -0.96
CA GLN A 31 -19.25 -5.83 -0.75
C GLN A 31 -18.32 -5.13 0.25
N ASN A 32 -17.98 -3.87 0.01
CA ASN A 32 -16.99 -3.11 0.78
C ASN A 32 -17.14 -3.24 2.32
N GLY A 33 -18.37 -3.44 2.82
CA GLY A 33 -18.65 -3.68 4.25
C GLY A 33 -18.10 -5.01 4.82
N THR A 34 -17.99 -6.07 4.01
CA THR A 34 -17.44 -7.38 4.46
C THR A 34 -15.95 -7.31 4.74
N LEU A 35 -15.19 -6.49 4.00
CA LEU A 35 -13.76 -6.30 4.19
C LEU A 35 -13.45 -5.40 5.39
N LEU A 36 -14.34 -4.45 5.71
CA LEU A 36 -14.20 -3.62 6.92
C LEU A 36 -14.27 -4.47 8.20
N MET A 37 -15.07 -5.54 8.21
CA MET A 37 -15.11 -6.50 9.34
C MET A 37 -13.79 -7.25 9.53
N LEU A 38 -12.98 -7.34 8.47
CA LEU A 38 -11.66 -7.96 8.47
C LEU A 38 -10.53 -6.94 8.68
N LYS A 39 -10.85 -5.65 8.93
CA LYS A 39 -9.82 -4.62 9.16
C LYS A 39 -8.98 -5.00 10.38
N PRO A 40 -7.64 -5.05 10.28
CA PRO A 40 -6.79 -5.39 11.41
C PRO A 40 -6.92 -4.35 12.53
N LYS A 41 -7.22 -4.82 13.75
CA LYS A 41 -7.48 -3.94 14.91
C LYS A 41 -6.23 -3.34 15.53
N ARG A 42 -5.08 -4.02 15.47
CA ARG A 42 -3.86 -3.63 16.22
C ARG A 42 -3.00 -2.57 15.54
N TYR A 43 -2.99 -2.53 14.22
CA TYR A 43 -2.11 -1.66 13.43
C TYR A 43 -2.80 -1.13 12.16
N GLY A 44 -4.12 -0.99 12.20
CA GLY A 44 -4.85 -0.38 11.10
C GLY A 44 -4.61 1.13 11.07
N LEU A 45 -4.19 1.65 9.92
CA LEU A 45 -4.22 3.10 9.66
C LEU A 45 -5.55 3.45 8.95
N GLU A 46 -6.00 4.69 9.11
CA GLU A 46 -7.05 5.22 8.25
C GLU A 46 -6.50 5.58 6.88
N HIS A 47 -7.37 5.50 5.88
CA HIS A 47 -7.02 5.97 4.55
C HIS A 47 -6.69 7.46 4.59
N ARG A 48 -5.62 7.84 3.91
CA ARG A 48 -5.27 9.22 3.63
C ARG A 48 -5.14 9.38 2.12
N GLU A 49 -5.72 10.45 1.60
CA GLU A 49 -5.60 10.81 0.19
C GLU A 49 -4.15 11.20 -0.12
N ASN A 50 -3.78 11.10 -1.40
CA ASN A 50 -2.44 11.47 -1.82
C ASN A 50 -2.32 12.98 -1.97
N LEU A 51 -1.67 13.64 -1.01
CA LEU A 51 -1.44 15.09 -1.00
C LEU A 51 -0.12 15.50 -1.67
N SER A 52 0.35 14.70 -2.65
CA SER A 52 1.57 15.00 -3.39
C SER A 52 1.46 16.35 -4.12
N GLY A 53 2.29 17.32 -3.72
CA GLY A 53 2.35 18.65 -4.31
C GLY A 53 1.63 19.76 -3.52
N GLU A 54 0.95 19.44 -2.43
CA GLU A 54 0.27 20.44 -1.57
C GLU A 54 1.18 21.05 -0.51
N GLY A 55 2.40 20.52 -0.35
CA GLY A 55 3.42 21.04 0.55
C GLY A 55 4.36 19.93 1.02
N GLU A 56 5.61 20.29 1.35
CA GLU A 56 6.63 19.32 1.75
C GLU A 56 6.21 18.53 3.00
N GLU A 57 5.54 19.16 3.97
CA GLU A 57 5.12 18.52 5.24
C GLU A 57 4.08 17.39 5.05
N PHE A 58 3.32 17.41 3.96
CA PHE A 58 2.29 16.41 3.67
C PHE A 58 2.81 15.25 2.80
N ILE A 59 3.99 15.42 2.22
CA ILE A 59 4.62 14.46 1.34
C ILE A 59 5.52 13.55 2.18
N TYR A 60 5.63 12.28 1.77
CA TYR A 60 6.56 11.38 2.42
C TYR A 60 8.01 11.72 2.03
N HIS A 61 8.86 11.94 3.04
CA HIS A 61 10.31 12.01 2.87
C HIS A 61 11.01 10.80 3.49
N SER A 62 12.11 10.38 2.87
CA SER A 62 12.96 9.34 3.45
C SER A 62 13.61 9.79 4.76
N LYS A 63 14.05 8.85 5.60
CA LYS A 63 14.68 9.16 6.89
C LYS A 63 16.00 9.93 6.80
N GLY A 64 16.64 9.99 5.63
CA GLY A 64 17.87 10.77 5.42
C GLY A 64 17.64 12.11 4.71
N HIS A 65 16.40 12.41 4.31
CA HIS A 65 16.07 13.61 3.55
C HIS A 65 16.20 14.87 4.41
N PHE A 66 16.74 15.95 3.85
CA PHE A 66 16.97 17.20 4.58
C PHE A 66 15.67 17.87 5.08
N LEU A 67 14.58 17.73 4.33
CA LEU A 67 13.27 18.27 4.72
C LEU A 67 12.51 17.37 5.71
N ASN A 68 13.02 16.18 6.01
CA ASN A 68 12.42 15.35 7.05
C ASN A 68 12.82 15.91 8.42
N PRO A 69 11.86 16.27 9.30
CA PRO A 69 12.17 16.83 10.61
C PRO A 69 13.05 15.92 11.48
N GLU A 70 12.97 14.61 11.27
CA GLU A 70 13.79 13.61 11.98
C GLU A 70 14.88 13.04 11.07
N GLN A 71 15.76 13.89 10.56
CA GLN A 71 16.87 13.45 9.72
C GLN A 71 17.78 12.49 10.51
N ARG A 72 17.79 11.24 10.08
CA ARG A 72 18.56 10.16 10.69
C ARG A 72 20.01 10.21 10.24
N ASP A 73 20.91 10.19 11.22
CA ASP A 73 22.31 9.85 11.01
C ASP A 73 22.49 8.32 10.83
N TRP A 74 23.27 7.95 9.81
CA TRP A 74 23.58 6.56 9.47
C TRP A 74 24.95 6.13 9.98
N SER A 75 25.61 6.95 10.81
CA SER A 75 26.84 6.56 11.51
C SER A 75 26.63 5.25 12.27
N ARG A 76 27.45 4.24 11.93
CA ARG A 76 27.41 2.91 12.57
C ARG A 76 28.12 2.88 13.91
N TYR A 77 29.07 3.79 14.09
CA TYR A 77 29.94 3.87 15.24
C TYR A 77 29.89 5.29 15.79
N GLN A 78 29.94 5.40 17.11
CA GLN A 78 30.09 6.69 17.77
C GLN A 78 31.56 7.14 17.64
N PRO A 79 31.82 8.40 17.25
CA PRO A 79 33.17 8.92 17.26
C PRO A 79 33.70 8.98 18.70
N TRP A 80 35.01 8.91 18.86
CA TRP A 80 35.62 9.13 20.16
C TRP A 80 35.49 10.60 20.55
N GLU A 81 34.82 10.88 21.68
CA GLU A 81 34.72 12.22 22.26
C GLU A 81 35.81 12.41 23.34
N PRO A 82 36.76 13.34 23.16
CA PRO A 82 37.79 13.59 24.16
C PRO A 82 37.17 14.14 25.44
N THR A 83 37.46 13.52 26.58
CA THR A 83 37.17 14.13 27.88
C THR A 83 38.10 15.31 28.08
N LYS A 84 37.57 16.54 28.09
CA LYS A 84 38.33 17.72 28.54
C LYS A 84 38.80 17.43 29.96
N LYS A 85 40.12 17.28 30.16
CA LYS A 85 40.70 17.36 31.50
C LYS A 85 40.75 18.84 31.84
N GLU A 86 40.13 19.23 32.95
CA GLU A 86 40.35 20.57 33.51
C GLU A 86 41.85 20.68 33.82
N CYS A 87 42.57 21.45 32.99
CA CYS A 87 43.90 21.89 33.34
C CYS A 87 43.71 22.89 34.47
N ARG A 88 43.94 22.45 35.70
CA ARG A 88 44.01 23.37 36.84
C ARG A 88 45.32 24.14 36.71
N ASP A 89 45.19 25.46 36.52
CA ASP A 89 46.32 26.41 36.41
C ASP A 89 47.27 26.35 37.61
#